data_AF-A0A6S7K8G4-F1
#
_entry.id   AF-A0A6S7K8G4-F1
#
_cell.length_a   1.000
_cell.length_b   1.000
_cell.length_c   1.000
_cell.angle_alpha   90.00
_cell.angle_beta   90.00
_cell.angle_gamma   90.00
#
_symmetry.space_group_name_H-M   'P 1'
#
loop_
_entity.id
_entity.type
_entity.pdbx_description
1 polymer ?
#
loop_
_entity_poly.entity_id
_entity_poly.type
_entity_poly.pdbx_seq_one_letter_code
_entity_poly.pdbx_strand_id
1 'polypeptide(L)'
;DIFADDTTMSACAHYLDISSMNDSLNSDLHALNEWSLQNKMFINARKTNSMLVTWKRIPKKLNSQNDPCLQLKIDGVDVSGVASKKNLGITLDSKMSYETHVEELAKKISKRLGLLKHISPYLKQHQRETFYTCVIKPTL
;
A
#
# COMPACT_ATOMS: atom_id res chain seq x y z
N ASP A 1 -11.18 -5.15 -2.31
CA ASP A 1 -11.63 -3.86 -1.75
C ASP A 1 -11.75 -2.85 -2.87
N ILE A 2 -12.73 -1.95 -2.83
CA ILE A 2 -13.01 -0.96 -3.88
C ILE A 2 -13.21 0.41 -3.24
N PHE A 3 -12.47 1.40 -3.71
CA PHE A 3 -12.64 2.80 -3.33
C PHE A 3 -12.52 3.69 -4.58
N ALA A 4 -13.62 4.31 -5.01
CA ALA A 4 -13.69 5.01 -6.29
C ALA A 4 -13.18 4.13 -7.45
N ASP A 5 -12.15 4.55 -8.17
CA ASP A 5 -11.48 3.76 -9.22
C ASP A 5 -10.36 2.84 -8.69
N ASP A 6 -9.89 3.05 -7.46
CA ASP A 6 -8.87 2.21 -6.83
C ASP A 6 -9.49 0.88 -6.39
N THR A 7 -9.10 -0.20 -7.07
CA THR A 7 -9.52 -1.57 -6.75
C THR A 7 -8.34 -2.41 -6.29
N THR A 8 -8.52 -3.16 -5.21
CA THR A 8 -7.53 -4.09 -4.67
C THR A 8 -8.08 -5.51 -4.69
N MET A 9 -7.34 -6.42 -5.31
CA MET A 9 -7.60 -7.87 -5.29
C MET A 9 -6.57 -8.56 -4.40
N SER A 10 -6.99 -9.54 -3.62
CA SER A 10 -6.13 -10.27 -2.68
C SER A 10 -6.46 -11.75 -2.70
N ALA A 11 -5.43 -12.59 -2.68
CA ALA A 11 -5.54 -14.02 -2.47
C ALA A 11 -4.58 -14.45 -1.35
N CYS A 12 -4.90 -15.56 -0.71
CA CYS A 12 -4.13 -16.15 0.37
C CYS A 12 -3.90 -17.63 0.09
N ALA A 13 -2.68 -18.12 0.32
CA ALA A 13 -2.34 -19.52 0.21
C ALA A 13 -1.29 -19.91 1.25
N HIS A 14 -1.12 -21.22 1.45
CA HIS A 14 0.01 -21.72 2.21
C HIS A 14 1.31 -21.42 1.44
N TYR A 15 2.43 -21.23 2.15
CA TYR A 15 3.68 -20.79 1.51
C TYR A 15 4.25 -21.78 0.49
N LEU A 16 3.84 -23.05 0.55
CA LEU A 16 4.20 -24.07 -0.43
C LEU A 16 3.42 -23.94 -1.75
N ASP A 17 2.28 -23.24 -1.73
CA ASP A 17 1.31 -23.17 -2.83
C ASP A 17 1.33 -21.80 -3.53
N ILE A 18 2.40 -21.02 -3.37
CA ILE A 18 2.54 -19.68 -3.97
C ILE A 18 2.38 -19.74 -5.50
N SER A 19 2.86 -20.79 -6.16
CA SER A 19 2.69 -20.96 -7.61
C SER A 19 1.22 -21.13 -7.98
N SER A 20 0.49 -21.99 -7.28
CA SER A 20 -0.94 -22.21 -7.51
C SER A 20 -1.75 -20.92 -7.27
N MET A 21 -1.40 -20.16 -6.23
CA MET A 21 -1.98 -18.85 -5.96
C MET A 21 -1.70 -17.85 -7.08
N ASN A 22 -0.49 -17.86 -7.65
CA ASN A 22 -0.12 -17.00 -8.78
C ASN A 22 -0.95 -17.32 -10.03
N ASP A 23 -1.19 -18.60 -10.30
CA ASP A 23 -2.00 -19.05 -11.44
C ASP A 23 -3.47 -18.69 -11.26
N SER A 24 -4.01 -18.87 -10.05
CA SER A 24 -5.37 -18.44 -9.70
C SER A 24 -5.54 -16.92 -9.85
N LEU A 25 -4.60 -16.13 -9.32
CA LEU A 25 -4.63 -14.67 -9.44
C LEU A 25 -4.58 -14.20 -10.90
N ASN A 26 -3.78 -14.83 -11.75
CA ASN A 26 -3.76 -14.51 -13.18
C ASN A 26 -5.08 -14.87 -13.87
N SER A 27 -5.71 -15.99 -13.49
CA SER A 27 -7.02 -16.40 -14.01
C SER A 27 -8.10 -15.39 -13.61
N ASP A 28 -8.08 -14.93 -12.36
CA ASP A 28 -9.01 -13.91 -11.86
C ASP A 28 -8.78 -12.55 -12.53
N LEU A 29 -7.52 -12.14 -12.71
CA LEU A 29 -7.16 -10.92 -13.45
C LEU A 29 -7.63 -10.96 -14.90
N HIS A 30 -7.52 -12.12 -15.56
CA HIS A 30 -7.99 -12.30 -16.93
C HIS A 30 -9.51 -12.13 -17.00
N ALA A 31 -10.26 -12.81 -16.13
CA ALA A 31 -11.72 -12.66 -16.07
C ALA A 31 -12.15 -11.22 -15.77
N LEU A 32 -11.43 -10.54 -14.87
CA LEU A 32 -11.70 -9.14 -14.53
C LEU A 32 -11.40 -8.21 -15.72
N ASN A 33 -10.31 -8.45 -16.45
CA ASN A 33 -9.97 -7.69 -17.66
C ASN A 33 -11.04 -7.87 -18.75
N GLU A 34 -11.50 -9.10 -18.99
CA GLU A 34 -12.58 -9.36 -19.96
C GLU A 34 -13.86 -8.62 -19.59
N TRP A 35 -14.28 -8.69 -18.32
CA TRP A 35 -15.43 -7.94 -17.83
C TRP A 35 -15.24 -6.42 -17.98
N SER A 36 -14.06 -5.92 -17.64
CA SER A 36 -13.68 -4.51 -17.79
C SER A 36 -13.80 -4.03 -19.24
N LEU A 37 -13.28 -4.81 -20.20
CA LEU A 37 -13.35 -4.49 -21.63
C LEU A 37 -14.80 -4.47 -22.13
N GLN A 38 -15.61 -5.47 -21.76
CA GLN A 38 -17.03 -5.53 -22.13
C GLN A 38 -17.82 -4.33 -21.60
N ASN A 39 -17.43 -3.81 -20.44
CA ASN A 39 -18.06 -2.65 -19.81
C ASN A 39 -17.37 -1.32 -20.15
N LYS A 40 -16.40 -1.31 -21.06
CA LYS A 40 -15.63 -0.11 -21.48
C LYS A 40 -14.90 0.60 -20.33
N MET A 41 -14.45 -0.16 -19.32
CA MET A 41 -13.75 0.34 -18.14
C MET A 41 -12.29 -0.13 -18.10
N PHE A 42 -11.47 0.32 -19.05
CA PHE A 42 -10.10 -0.16 -19.24
C PHE A 42 -9.22 -0.10 -17.99
N ILE A 43 -8.60 -1.23 -17.63
CA ILE A 43 -7.64 -1.30 -16.52
C ILE A 43 -6.31 -0.65 -16.93
N ASN A 44 -5.80 0.25 -16.10
CA ASN A 44 -4.49 0.84 -16.33
C ASN A 44 -3.37 -0.08 -15.79
N ALA A 45 -2.96 -1.06 -16.60
CA ALA A 45 -1.93 -2.04 -16.21
C ALA A 45 -0.62 -1.40 -15.71
N ARG A 46 -0.24 -0.23 -16.24
CA ARG A 46 0.98 0.50 -15.82
C ARG A 46 0.89 1.13 -14.43
N LYS A 47 -0.32 1.46 -13.97
CA LYS A 47 -0.56 1.99 -12.62
C LYS A 47 -0.81 0.87 -11.61
N THR A 48 -1.25 -0.29 -12.07
CA THR A 48 -1.45 -1.48 -11.25
C THR A 48 -0.12 -1.99 -10.72
N ASN A 49 -0.07 -2.32 -9.42
CA ASN A 49 1.10 -2.90 -8.78
C ASN A 49 0.69 -4.20 -8.08
N SER A 50 1.62 -5.14 -7.99
CA SER A 50 1.46 -6.36 -7.20
C SER A 50 2.36 -6.30 -5.97
N MET A 51 1.90 -6.91 -4.88
CA MET A 51 2.68 -6.99 -3.64
C MET A 51 2.46 -8.36 -3.03
N LEU A 52 3.54 -9.14 -2.91
CA LEU A 52 3.50 -10.39 -2.17
C LEU A 52 3.75 -10.08 -0.69
N VAL A 53 2.73 -10.28 0.13
CA VAL A 53 2.86 -10.09 1.58
C VAL A 53 3.26 -11.41 2.23
N THR A 54 4.39 -11.42 2.93
CA THR A 54 4.84 -12.59 3.68
C THR A 54 5.34 -12.22 5.07
N TRP A 55 5.17 -13.13 6.02
CA TRP A 55 5.79 -13.00 7.33
C TRP A 55 7.30 -13.17 7.24
N LYS A 56 8.06 -12.43 8.06
CA LYS A 56 9.54 -12.44 8.12
C LYS A 56 10.18 -13.85 8.19
N ARG A 57 9.44 -14.87 8.64
CA ARG A 57 9.93 -16.26 8.77
C ARG A 57 9.75 -17.10 7.50
N ILE A 58 8.90 -16.69 6.55
CA ILE A 58 8.54 -17.49 5.37
C ILE A 58 9.66 -17.48 4.31
N PRO A 59 10.29 -16.35 3.95
CA PRO A 59 11.39 -16.36 2.98
C PRO A 59 12.53 -17.32 3.39
N LYS A 60 12.82 -17.39 4.69
CA LYS A 60 13.81 -18.34 5.25
C LYS A 60 13.43 -19.80 5.06
N LYS A 61 12.14 -20.14 5.04
CA LYS A 61 11.65 -21.51 4.83
C LYS A 61 11.66 -21.91 3.36
N LEU A 62 11.58 -20.94 2.45
CA LEU A 62 11.54 -21.19 1.01
C LEU A 62 12.92 -21.50 0.42
N ASN A 63 14.01 -21.42 1.20
CA ASN A 63 15.40 -21.63 0.75
C ASN A 63 15.76 -20.88 -0.55
N SER A 64 15.01 -19.82 -0.87
CA SER A 64 15.20 -19.04 -2.09
C SER A 64 16.20 -17.94 -1.79
N GLN A 65 17.22 -17.81 -2.63
CA GLN A 65 18.19 -16.70 -2.62
C GLN A 65 17.50 -15.35 -2.90
N ASN A 66 16.33 -15.38 -3.55
CA ASN A 66 15.55 -14.21 -3.91
C ASN A 66 14.22 -14.18 -3.14
N ASP A 67 13.73 -12.98 -2.82
CA ASP A 67 12.38 -12.80 -2.28
C ASP A 67 11.36 -13.37 -3.29
N PRO A 68 10.38 -14.18 -2.83
CA PRO A 68 9.34 -14.70 -3.70
C PRO A 68 8.59 -13.54 -4.37
N CYS A 69 8.36 -13.65 -5.68
CA CYS A 69 7.72 -12.62 -6.48
C CYS A 69 6.51 -13.20 -7.23
N LEU A 70 5.45 -12.40 -7.33
CA LEU A 70 4.28 -12.73 -8.15
C LEU A 70 4.56 -12.37 -9.60
N GLN A 71 4.25 -13.27 -10.52
CA GLN A 71 4.35 -13.06 -11.96
C GLN A 71 2.94 -12.88 -12.50
N LEU A 72 2.46 -11.63 -12.45
CA LEU A 72 1.10 -11.27 -12.89
C LEU A 72 1.16 -10.49 -14.20
N LYS A 73 0.21 -10.77 -15.10
CA LYS A 73 0.06 -10.07 -16.38
C LYS A 73 -1.37 -9.59 -16.58
N ILE A 74 -1.52 -8.39 -17.12
CA ILE A 74 -2.81 -7.82 -17.55
C ILE A 74 -2.66 -7.42 -19.01
N ASP A 75 -3.43 -8.04 -19.90
CA ASP A 75 -3.39 -7.77 -21.35
C ASP A 75 -1.97 -7.82 -21.95
N GLY A 76 -1.21 -8.85 -21.54
CA GLY A 76 0.20 -9.03 -21.96
C GLY A 76 1.21 -8.07 -21.32
N VAL A 77 0.77 -7.11 -20.49
CA VAL A 77 1.64 -6.19 -19.74
C VAL A 77 1.98 -6.79 -18.38
N ASP A 78 3.27 -6.87 -18.07
CA ASP A 78 3.76 -7.32 -16.76
C ASP A 78 3.40 -6.30 -15.67
N VAL A 79 2.79 -6.78 -14.59
CA VAL A 79 2.46 -5.96 -13.41
C VAL A 79 3.68 -5.85 -12.51
N SER A 80 4.08 -4.62 -12.17
CA SER A 80 5.25 -4.39 -11.33
C SER A 80 5.05 -4.84 -9.89
N GLY A 81 5.95 -5.70 -9.41
CA GLY A 81 6.05 -6.07 -8.01
C GLY A 81 6.68 -4.95 -7.18
N VAL A 82 6.02 -4.56 -6.09
CA VAL A 82 6.51 -3.51 -5.17
C VAL A 82 6.64 -4.03 -3.74
N ALA A 83 7.69 -3.60 -3.04
CA ALA A 83 7.91 -3.93 -1.64
C ALA A 83 7.13 -3.00 -0.68
N SER A 84 6.75 -1.81 -1.13
CA SER A 84 5.89 -0.90 -0.38
C SER A 84 5.04 -0.05 -1.32
N LYS A 85 3.80 0.22 -0.90
CA LYS A 85 2.84 1.03 -1.64
C LYS A 85 1.98 1.84 -0.68
N LYS A 86 1.79 3.12 -1.01
CA LYS A 86 0.79 3.95 -0.36
C LYS A 86 -0.60 3.68 -0.95
N ASN A 87 -1.54 3.32 -0.10
CA ASN A 87 -2.94 3.07 -0.42
C ASN A 87 -3.84 3.86 0.55
N LEU A 88 -4.73 4.70 0.01
CA LEU A 88 -5.67 5.55 0.78
C LEU A 88 -5.06 6.32 1.97
N GLY A 89 -3.79 6.75 1.85
CA GLY A 89 -3.08 7.51 2.89
C GLY A 89 -2.23 6.67 3.84
N ILE A 90 -2.35 5.33 3.80
CA ILE A 90 -1.56 4.39 4.59
C ILE A 90 -0.48 3.79 3.70
N THR A 91 0.75 3.69 4.21
CA THR A 91 1.86 3.06 3.48
C THR A 91 1.98 1.62 3.95
N LEU A 92 1.67 0.67 3.06
CA LEU A 92 1.78 -0.76 3.32
C LEU A 92 3.14 -1.26 2.82
N ASP A 93 3.71 -2.23 3.51
CA ASP A 93 4.93 -2.92 3.10
C ASP A 93 4.71 -4.44 3.05
N SER A 94 5.50 -5.11 2.21
CA SER A 94 5.41 -6.56 1.98
C SER A 94 5.70 -7.41 3.22
N LYS A 95 6.28 -6.82 4.27
CA LYS A 95 6.58 -7.46 5.55
C LYS A 95 5.61 -7.06 6.66
N MET A 96 4.61 -6.21 6.34
CA MET A 96 3.67 -5.62 7.28
C MET A 96 4.33 -5.02 8.53
N SER A 97 5.50 -4.39 8.38
CA SER A 97 6.21 -3.74 9.49
C SER A 97 5.66 -2.35 9.82
N TYR A 98 5.05 -1.67 8.84
CA TYR A 98 4.58 -0.28 8.91
C TYR A 98 5.67 0.74 9.29
N GLU A 99 6.95 0.34 9.28
CA GLU A 99 8.08 1.19 9.70
C GLU A 99 8.14 2.46 8.84
N THR A 100 8.05 2.32 7.51
CA THR A 100 8.03 3.46 6.59
C THR A 100 6.83 4.38 6.84
N HIS A 101 5.65 3.81 7.11
CA HIS A 101 4.45 4.61 7.41
C HIS A 101 4.63 5.43 8.69
N VAL A 102 5.12 4.79 9.75
CA VAL A 102 5.37 5.44 11.05
C VAL A 102 6.42 6.53 10.91
N GLU A 103 7.48 6.32 10.15
CA GLU A 103 8.49 7.35 9.89
C GLU A 103 7.94 8.56 9.13
N GLU A 104 7.15 8.31 8.07
CA GLU A 104 6.50 9.37 7.29
C GLU A 104 5.54 10.18 8.16
N LEU A 105 4.75 9.49 8.98
CA LEU A 105 3.82 10.09 9.93
C LEU A 105 4.55 10.93 10.98
N ALA A 106 5.60 10.38 11.60
CA ALA A 106 6.42 11.07 12.58
C ALA A 106 7.02 12.34 11.97
N LYS A 107 7.63 12.26 10.78
CA LYS A 107 8.18 13.43 10.06
C LYS A 107 7.11 14.50 9.82
N LYS A 108 5.89 14.10 9.44
CA LYS A 108 4.77 15.04 9.20
C LYS A 108 4.32 15.74 10.48
N ILE A 109 4.24 15.01 11.59
CA ILE A 109 3.90 15.55 12.91
C ILE A 109 5.01 16.47 13.42
N SER A 110 6.28 16.04 13.35
CA SER A 110 7.43 16.85 13.80
C SER A 110 7.51 18.19 13.07
N LYS A 111 7.22 18.24 11.77
CA LYS A 111 7.14 19.50 11.01
C LYS A 111 6.06 20.44 11.56
N ARG A 112 4.86 19.91 11.85
CA ARG A 112 3.73 20.69 12.38
C ARG A 112 3.98 21.16 13.82
N LEU A 113 4.60 20.32 14.65
CA LEU A 113 5.04 20.70 15.99
C LEU A 113 6.15 21.76 15.95
N GLY A 114 7.11 21.61 15.03
CA GLY A 114 8.16 22.61 14.82
C GLY A 114 7.59 23.97 14.44
N LEU A 115 6.60 23.99 13.53
CA LEU A 115 5.85 25.20 13.19
C LEU A 115 5.14 25.79 14.41
N LEU A 116 4.38 24.97 15.16
CA LEU A 116 3.69 25.42 16.38
C LEU A 116 4.67 26.03 17.38
N LYS A 117 5.83 25.39 17.60
CA LYS A 117 6.89 25.90 18.48
C LYS A 117 7.40 27.27 18.04
N HIS A 118 7.58 27.46 16.73
CA HIS A 118 8.08 28.71 16.16
C HIS A 118 7.07 29.86 16.30
N ILE A 119 5.78 29.60 16.08
CA ILE A 119 4.71 30.63 16.15
C ILE A 119 4.14 30.80 17.56
N SER A 120 4.39 29.86 18.48
CA SER A 120 3.87 29.87 19.85
C SER A 120 4.09 31.19 20.62
N PRO A 121 5.22 31.91 20.48
CA PRO A 121 5.41 33.20 21.15
C PRO A 121 4.39 34.28 20.76
N TYR A 122 3.79 34.15 19.57
CA TYR A 122 2.83 35.11 19.02
C TYR A 122 1.36 34.69 19.23
N LEU A 123 1.12 33.55 19.90
CA LEU A 123 -0.21 32.97 20.05
C LEU A 123 -0.65 32.87 21.52
N LYS A 124 -1.90 33.23 21.79
CA LYS A 124 -2.57 32.98 23.07
C LYS A 124 -2.82 31.47 23.25
N GLN A 125 -3.03 31.03 24.49
CA GLN A 125 -3.23 29.61 24.80
C GLN A 125 -4.35 28.95 23.96
N HIS A 126 -5.53 29.56 23.90
CA HIS A 126 -6.65 29.02 23.11
C HIS A 126 -6.29 28.84 21.62
N GLN A 127 -5.49 29.75 21.04
CA GLN A 127 -5.06 29.65 19.64
C GLN A 127 -4.09 28.49 19.43
N ARG A 128 -3.23 28.20 20.41
CA ARG A 128 -2.33 27.03 20.39
C ARG A 128 -3.11 25.73 20.48
N GLU A 129 -4.15 25.68 21.31
CA GLU A 129 -5.06 24.53 21.43
C GLU A 129 -5.88 24.30 20.14
N THR A 130 -6.37 25.38 19.52
CA THR A 130 -7.03 25.32 18.21
C THR A 130 -6.06 24.79 17.15
N PHE A 131 -4.83 25.31 17.09
CA PHE A 131 -3.83 24.82 16.14
C PHE A 131 -3.55 23.33 16.34
N TYR A 132 -3.32 22.89 17.57
CA TYR A 132 -3.09 21.48 17.88
C TYR A 132 -4.28 20.62 17.43
N THR A 133 -5.50 21.02 17.79
CA THR A 133 -6.72 20.25 17.52
C THR A 133 -7.06 20.19 16.03
N CYS A 134 -6.89 21.28 15.29
CA CYS A 134 -7.26 21.36 13.87
C CYS A 134 -6.14 20.93 12.92
N VAL A 135 -4.88 21.06 13.33
CA VAL A 135 -3.73 20.84 12.42
C VAL A 135 -2.93 19.60 12.83
N ILE A 136 -2.63 19.39 14.10
CA ILE A 136 -1.76 18.28 14.50
C ILE A 136 -2.57 17.00 14.70
N LYS A 137 -3.63 17.08 15.51
CA LYS A 137 -4.47 15.94 15.89
C LYS A 137 -5.06 15.15 14.72
N PRO A 138 -5.54 15.76 13.61
CA PRO A 138 -6.12 14.98 12.50
C PRO A 138 -5.10 14.22 11.66
N THR A 139 -3.81 14.38 11.95
CA THR A 139 -2.74 13.65 11.27
C THR A 139 -2.22 12.48 12.08
N LEU A 140 -2.42 12.49 13.41
CA LEU A 140 -2.29 11.30 14.25
C LEU A 140 -3.37 10.29 13.87
#